data_AF-A0A350IC15-F1
#
_entry.id   AF-A0A350IC15-F1
#
_cell.length_a   1.000
_cell.length_b   1.000
_cell.length_c   1.000
_cell.angle_alpha   90.00
_cell.angle_beta   90.00
_cell.angle_gamma   90.00
#
_symmetry.space_group_name_H-M   'P 1'
#
loop_
_entity.id
_entity.type
_entity.pdbx_description
1 polymer ?
#
loop_
_entity_poly.entity_id
_entity_poly.type
_entity_poly.pdbx_seq_one_letter_code
_entity_poly.pdbx_strand_id
1 'polypeptide(L)'
;DYIHVVDLASAHVKAIDYMQSEKSKEKYQVFNVGTGNGSSVLEVIQSFERTSGEKLNYKIAPRREGDIAMIYADAKYTMETINWSAKYNLDDMTGSAWAWEKKLRGL
;
A
#
# COMPACT_ATOMS: atom_id res chain seq x y z
N ASP A 1 2.30 5.42 -4.27
CA ASP A 1 1.05 4.80 -3.75
C ASP A 1 1.46 3.75 -2.74
N TYR A 2 1.29 4.06 -1.46
CA TYR A 2 1.56 3.10 -0.39
C TYR A 2 0.30 2.28 -0.16
N ILE A 3 0.46 0.96 0.01
CA ILE A 3 -0.63 0.03 0.27
C ILE A 3 -0.31 -0.81 1.50
N HIS A 4 -1.33 -1.04 2.33
CA HIS A 4 -1.20 -1.88 3.50
C HIS A 4 -0.97 -3.33 3.08
N VAL A 5 0.01 -4.01 3.68
CA VAL A 5 0.41 -5.37 3.25
C VAL A 5 -0.73 -6.39 3.36
N VAL A 6 -1.63 -6.22 4.33
CA VAL A 6 -2.83 -7.08 4.48
C VAL A 6 -3.85 -6.82 3.36
N ASP A 7 -4.00 -5.57 2.90
CA ASP A 7 -4.82 -5.26 1.73
C ASP A 7 -4.22 -5.93 0.49
N LEU A 8 -2.91 -5.80 0.28
CA LEU A 8 -2.20 -6.47 -0.81
C LEU A 8 -2.41 -7.99 -0.77
N ALA A 9 -2.28 -8.63 0.40
CA ALA A 9 -2.54 -10.06 0.56
C ALA A 9 -3.99 -10.42 0.22
N SER A 10 -4.96 -9.62 0.67
CA SER A 10 -6.39 -9.86 0.36
C SER A 10 -6.71 -9.72 -1.13
N ALA A 11 -5.99 -8.85 -1.86
CA ALA A 11 -6.11 -8.72 -3.31
C ALA A 11 -5.72 -10.02 -4.02
N HIS A 12 -4.66 -10.69 -3.54
CA HIS A 12 -4.22 -11.97 -4.11
C HIS A 12 -5.27 -13.06 -3.90
N VAL A 13 -5.87 -13.14 -2.70
CA VAL A 13 -6.97 -14.09 -2.43
C VAL A 13 -8.14 -13.83 -3.39
N LYS A 14 -8.55 -12.56 -3.55
CA LYS A 14 -9.62 -12.19 -4.49
C LYS A 14 -9.29 -12.50 -5.95
N ALA A 15 -8.04 -12.31 -6.37
CA ALA A 15 -7.60 -12.65 -7.72
C ALA A 15 -7.67 -14.17 -7.94
N ILE A 16 -7.24 -14.98 -6.96
CA ILE A 16 -7.32 -16.44 -7.03
C ILE A 16 -8.78 -16.90 -7.09
N ASP A 17 -9.64 -16.37 -6.22
CA ASP A 17 -11.09 -16.66 -6.23
C ASP A 17 -11.72 -16.34 -7.59
N TYR A 18 -11.37 -15.18 -8.16
CA TYR A 18 -11.84 -14.77 -9.48
C TYR A 18 -11.38 -15.74 -10.58
N MET A 19 -10.10 -16.10 -10.61
CA MET A 19 -9.52 -17.01 -11.60
C MET A 19 -10.10 -18.42 -11.54
N GLN A 20 -10.51 -18.88 -10.36
CA GLN A 20 -11.18 -20.19 -10.19
C GLN A 20 -12.68 -20.16 -10.51
N SER A 21 -13.27 -18.97 -10.61
CA SER A 21 -14.69 -18.82 -10.92
C SER A 21 -14.96 -18.84 -12.43
N GLU A 22 -16.20 -19.15 -12.81
CA GLU A 22 -16.68 -19.06 -14.21
C GLU A 22 -16.65 -17.63 -14.77
N LYS A 23 -16.42 -16.61 -13.92
CA LYS A 23 -16.29 -15.21 -14.36
C LYS A 23 -14.97 -14.94 -15.07
N SER A 24 -13.92 -15.71 -14.79
CA SER A 24 -12.66 -15.60 -15.50
C SER A 24 -12.74 -16.36 -16.82
N LYS A 25 -12.71 -15.63 -17.93
CA LYS A 25 -12.71 -16.20 -19.29
C LYS A 25 -11.31 -16.37 -19.88
N GLU A 26 -10.33 -15.71 -19.28
CA GLU A 26 -8.95 -15.65 -19.76
C GLU A 26 -8.03 -16.53 -18.92
N LYS A 27 -6.93 -16.99 -19.52
CA LYS A 27 -5.92 -17.81 -18.82
C LYS A 27 -5.08 -17.00 -17.83
N TYR A 28 -5.04 -15.68 -18.00
CA TYR A 28 -4.35 -14.75 -17.11
C TYR A 28 -5.00 -13.37 -17.20
N GLN A 29 -4.81 -12.56 -16.16
CA GLN A 29 -5.19 -11.15 -16.16
C GLN A 29 -4.12 -10.34 -15.42
N VAL A 30 -4.06 -9.05 -15.71
CA VAL A 30 -3.10 -8.12 -15.12
C VAL A 30 -3.86 -7.06 -14.35
N PHE A 31 -3.57 -6.94 -13.06
CA PHE A 31 -4.25 -6.02 -12.15
C PHE A 31 -3.24 -5.06 -11.53
N ASN A 32 -3.57 -3.77 -11.54
CA ASN A 32 -2.93 -2.81 -10.65
C ASN A 32 -3.49 -3.00 -9.24
N VAL A 33 -2.62 -3.23 -8.27
CA VAL A 33 -3.02 -3.35 -6.86
C VAL A 33 -2.38 -2.20 -6.09
N GLY A 34 -3.21 -1.22 -5.73
CA GLY A 34 -2.81 -0.01 -5.03
C GLY A 34 -4.04 0.71 -4.51
N THR A 35 -3.83 1.80 -3.77
CA THR A 35 -4.92 2.63 -3.24
C THR A 35 -5.43 3.63 -4.28
N GLY A 36 -4.62 3.92 -5.29
CA GLY A 36 -4.85 5.00 -6.25
C GLY A 36 -4.54 6.39 -5.70
N ASN A 37 -4.11 6.49 -4.44
CA ASN A 37 -3.73 7.74 -3.81
C ASN A 37 -2.20 7.83 -3.72
N GLY A 38 -1.65 8.93 -4.25
CA GLY A 38 -0.26 9.28 -4.03
C GLY A 38 -0.04 9.80 -2.61
N SER A 39 1.11 9.47 -2.01
CA SER A 39 1.59 10.13 -0.81
C SER A 39 3.05 10.49 -1.02
N SER A 40 3.39 11.73 -0.69
CA SER A 40 4.75 12.24 -0.66
C SER A 40 5.53 11.65 0.51
N VAL A 41 6.86 11.71 0.42
CA VAL A 41 7.75 11.29 1.52
C VAL A 41 7.46 12.04 2.81
N LEU A 42 7.15 13.34 2.73
CA LEU A 42 6.85 14.16 3.91
C LEU A 42 5.53 13.77 4.56
N GLU A 43 4.51 13.40 3.79
CA GLU A 43 3.24 12.89 4.34
C GLU A 43 3.43 11.56 5.07
N VAL A 44 4.30 10.68 4.57
CA VAL A 44 4.64 9.41 5.25
C VAL A 44 5.37 9.68 6.56
N ILE A 45 6.33 10.62 6.57
CA ILE A 45 7.02 11.04 7.81
C ILE A 45 6.00 11.57 8.82
N GLN A 46 5.13 12.49 8.41
CA GLN A 46 4.11 13.07 9.29
C GLN A 46 3.13 12.02 9.81
N SER A 47 2.70 11.09 8.97
CA SER A 47 1.86 9.96 9.35
C SER A 47 2.54 9.10 10.41
N PHE A 48 3.81 8.74 10.19
CA PHE A 48 4.58 7.97 11.15
C PHE A 48 4.72 8.69 12.49
N GLU A 49 5.05 10.00 12.50
CA GLU A 49 5.15 10.78 13.74
C GLU A 49 3.80 10.83 14.49
N ARG A 50 2.68 11.00 13.77
CA ARG A 50 1.33 10.98 14.39
C ARG A 50 1.03 9.63 15.04
N THR A 51 1.33 8.53 14.36
CA THR A 51 0.94 7.18 14.81
C THR A 51 1.90 6.58 15.83
N SER A 52 3.17 7.02 15.81
CA SER A 52 4.19 6.54 16.76
C SER A 52 4.28 7.41 18.01
N GLY A 53 3.94 8.71 17.91
CA GLY A 53 4.24 9.71 18.94
C GLY A 53 5.72 10.14 18.97
N GLU A 54 6.56 9.57 18.09
CA GLU A 54 7.99 9.82 18.03
C GLU A 54 8.32 10.88 16.96
N LYS A 55 9.32 11.71 17.23
CA LYS A 55 9.84 12.66 16.22
C LYS A 55 10.93 12.02 15.39
N LEU A 56 10.83 12.16 14.07
CA LEU A 56 11.77 11.57 13.14
C LEU A 56 12.87 12.54 12.76
N ASN A 57 14.12 12.09 12.89
CA ASN A 57 15.28 12.82 12.41
C ASN A 57 15.48 12.56 10.91
N TYR A 58 15.44 13.61 10.08
CA TYR A 58 15.73 13.52 8.65
C TYR A 58 16.38 14.80 8.14
N LYS A 59 16.96 14.73 6.94
CA LYS A 59 17.48 15.88 6.19
C LYS A 59 17.10 15.78 4.72
N ILE A 60 16.90 16.92 4.07
CA ILE A 60 16.69 16.95 2.63
C ILE A 60 18.04 16.71 1.94
N ALA A 61 18.06 15.75 1.02
CA ALA A 61 19.23 15.36 0.25
C ALA A 61 18.97 15.55 -1.25
N PRO A 62 20.02 15.53 -2.11
CA PRO A 62 19.83 15.52 -3.56
C PRO A 62 18.95 14.36 -4.02
N ARG A 63 18.34 14.50 -5.21
CA ARG A 63 17.55 13.42 -5.82
C ARG A 63 18.42 12.18 -6.02
N ARG A 64 17.88 11.02 -5.69
CA ARG A 64 18.52 9.73 -5.97
C ARG A 64 18.28 9.39 -7.45
N GLU A 65 19.34 9.00 -8.13
CA GLU A 65 19.28 8.62 -9.55
C GLU A 65 18.30 7.45 -9.75
N GLY A 66 17.48 7.51 -10.80
CA GLY A 66 16.45 6.53 -11.11
C GLY A 66 15.10 6.75 -10.43
N ASP A 67 15.01 7.61 -9.40
CA ASP A 67 13.72 7.92 -8.77
C ASP A 67 12.87 8.83 -9.67
N ILE A 68 11.62 8.42 -9.89
CA ILE A 68 10.60 9.20 -10.57
C ILE A 68 9.85 10.12 -9.58
N ALA A 69 9.28 11.21 -10.10
CA ALA A 69 8.64 12.22 -9.25
C ALA A 69 7.35 11.70 -8.57
N MET A 70 6.53 10.94 -9.30
CA MET A 70 5.24 10.42 -8.82
C MET A 70 4.90 9.11 -9.52
N ILE A 71 4.36 8.16 -8.76
CA ILE A 71 3.77 6.91 -9.26
C ILE A 71 2.68 6.42 -8.31
N TYR A 72 1.52 6.11 -8.89
CA TYR A 72 0.38 5.57 -8.17
C TYR A 72 -0.50 4.75 -9.10
N ALA A 73 -1.28 3.83 -8.52
CA ALA A 73 -2.08 2.90 -9.31
C ALA A 73 -3.33 3.57 -9.88
N ASP A 74 -3.75 3.16 -11.08
CA ASP A 74 -5.17 3.18 -11.43
C ASP A 74 -5.75 1.81 -11.06
N ALA A 75 -6.50 1.75 -9.96
CA ALA A 75 -7.08 0.52 -9.41
C ALA A 75 -8.51 0.25 -9.90
N LYS A 76 -9.04 1.06 -10.84
CA LYS A 76 -10.42 0.94 -11.32
C LYS A 76 -10.73 -0.45 -11.89
N TYR A 77 -9.83 -0.96 -12.73
CA TYR A 77 -9.99 -2.29 -13.34
C TYR A 77 -10.08 -3.41 -12.29
N THR A 78 -9.25 -3.35 -11.27
CA THR A 78 -9.24 -4.33 -10.16
C THR A 78 -10.54 -4.25 -9.36
N MET A 79 -11.00 -3.04 -9.04
CA MET A 79 -12.27 -2.83 -8.36
C MET A 79 -13.45 -3.39 -9.15
N GLU A 80 -13.55 -3.06 -10.43
CA GLU A 80 -14.68 -3.48 -11.28
C GLU A 80 -14.68 -4.99 -11.57
N THR A 81 -13.49 -5.59 -11.70
CA THR A 81 -13.37 -7.00 -12.13
C THR A 81 -13.46 -7.98 -10.97
N ILE A 82 -12.73 -7.73 -9.88
CA ILE A 82 -12.64 -8.67 -8.74
C ILE A 82 -13.31 -8.13 -7.46
N ASN A 83 -13.99 -6.99 -7.55
CA ASN A 83 -14.69 -6.35 -6.42
C ASN A 83 -13.78 -6.17 -5.20
N TRP A 84 -12.58 -5.66 -5.45
CA TRP A 84 -11.56 -5.43 -4.43
C TRP A 84 -11.08 -3.98 -4.44
N SER A 85 -10.92 -3.41 -3.26
CA SER A 85 -10.28 -2.11 -3.03
C SER A 85 -9.53 -2.15 -1.70
N ALA A 86 -8.46 -1.34 -1.60
CA ALA A 86 -7.74 -1.14 -0.36
C ALA A 86 -8.64 -0.46 0.70
N LYS A 87 -8.49 -0.85 1.96
CA LYS A 87 -9.33 -0.41 3.08
C LYS A 87 -8.56 0.40 4.10
N TYR A 88 -7.27 0.13 4.25
CA TYR A 88 -6.42 0.78 5.24
C TYR A 88 -5.81 2.05 4.66
N ASN A 89 -5.83 3.12 5.44
CA ASN A 89 -5.21 4.39 5.09
C ASN A 89 -3.72 4.42 5.51
N LEU A 90 -3.05 5.54 5.23
CA LEU A 90 -1.62 5.69 5.52
C LEU A 90 -1.29 5.59 7.03
N ASP A 91 -2.15 6.12 7.90
CA ASP A 91 -1.95 6.05 9.35
C ASP A 91 -2.15 4.61 9.88
N ASP A 92 -3.07 3.83 9.30
CA ASP A 92 -3.17 2.39 9.59
C ASP A 92 -1.88 1.65 9.22
N MET A 93 -1.27 2.01 8.08
CA MET A 93 -0.01 1.42 7.60
C MET A 93 1.17 1.74 8.52
N THR A 94 1.39 3.02 8.84
CA THR A 94 2.52 3.43 9.69
C THR A 94 2.32 2.95 11.13
N GLY A 95 1.09 3.00 11.65
CA GLY A 95 0.76 2.55 12.99
C GLY A 95 0.96 1.05 13.19
N SER A 96 0.48 0.22 12.25
CA SER A 96 0.68 -1.23 12.31
C SER A 96 2.16 -1.63 12.14
N ALA A 97 2.88 -0.96 11.24
CA ALA A 97 4.33 -1.17 11.07
C ALA A 97 5.10 -0.82 12.34
N TRP A 98 4.75 0.27 13.03
CA TRP A 98 5.39 0.65 14.29
C TRP A 98 5.06 -0.32 15.43
N ALA A 99 3.80 -0.76 15.54
CA ALA A 99 3.40 -1.76 16.52
C ALA A 99 4.16 -3.08 16.32
N TRP A 100 4.37 -3.49 15.07
CA TRP A 100 5.22 -4.64 14.73
C TRP A 100 6.68 -4.44 15.18
N GLU A 101 7.30 -3.30 14.85
CA GLU A 101 8.70 -3.03 15.20
C GLU A 101 8.89 -3.02 16.72
N LYS A 102 7.99 -2.38 17.48
CA LYS A 102 8.04 -2.41 18.95
C LYS A 102 8.01 -3.82 19.51
N LYS A 103 7.09 -4.65 19.02
CA LYS A 103 6.99 -6.06 19.43
C LYS A 103 8.26 -6.84 19.08
N LEU A 104 8.82 -6.64 17.90
CA LEU A 104 10.05 -7.32 17.45
C LEU A 104 11.26 -6.92 18.32
N ARG A 105 11.32 -5.66 18.76
CA ARG A 105 12.41 -5.10 19.55
C ARG A 105 12.22 -5.23 21.08
N GLY A 106 11.03 -5.58 21.54
CA GLY A 106 10.69 -5.63 22.97
C GLY A 106 10.58 -4.25 23.61
N LEU A 107 10.11 -3.25 22.84
CA LEU A 107 9.86 -1.87 23.28
C LEU A 107 8.46 -1.68 23.87
#